data_AF-A0A7C2R5E7-F1
#
_entry.id   AF-A0A7C2R5E7-F1
#
_cell.length_a   1.000
_cell.length_b   1.000
_cell.length_c   1.000
_cell.angle_alpha   90.00
_cell.angle_beta   90.00
_cell.angle_gamma   90.00
#
_symmetry.space_group_name_H-M   'P 1'
#
loop_
_entity.id
_entity.type
_entity.pdbx_description
1 polymer ?
#
loop_
_entity_poly.entity_id
_entity_poly.type
_entity_poly.pdbx_seq_one_letter_code
_entity_poly.pdbx_strand_id
1 'polypeptide(L)'
;ELLDAAGYGFTAAEILWEQDGSTVFIRDIKARPQELFAFGAPGLPQTGPLQFSPVARSPMLDGRSLPQHKFLVYSFHPRHGNRRGRPLLRRVFWASWFKRQDLKFWLKFIEKGTGSIVVRYPQGATDQDKQRALEAAEAINAETAVAIPENFQIVSELLQAARAGDTNIFLALADQLCNNEIARVILGQTLTQRGSEDGRGSRALGEVHQDVRFDKVAADARDLMAVINDQLLRWLFLFNFGPDVAVPRWSIQLDPPEDLRQRIEIDERLARLGVPLPITHLQRVYSIPAVTPGETAISTERPATSDQ
;
A
#
# COMPACT_ATOMS: atom_id res chain seq x y z
N GLU A 1 -3.57 4.03 -11.34
CA GLU A 1 -4.86 3.32 -11.34
C GLU A 1 -4.74 1.81 -11.54
N LEU A 2 -4.08 1.27 -12.59
CA LEU A 2 -3.91 -0.21 -12.71
C LEU A 2 -3.22 -0.86 -11.49
N LEU A 3 -2.23 -0.18 -10.90
CA LEU A 3 -1.55 -0.67 -9.70
C LEU A 3 -2.44 -0.69 -8.44
N ASP A 4 -3.62 -0.05 -8.48
CA ASP A 4 -4.58 -0.09 -7.36
C ASP A 4 -5.14 -1.50 -7.16
N ALA A 5 -4.93 -2.41 -8.11
CA ALA A 5 -5.23 -3.84 -7.99
C ALA A 5 -4.57 -4.46 -6.74
N ALA A 6 -3.40 -3.99 -6.31
CA ALA A 6 -2.79 -4.44 -5.06
C ALA A 6 -3.69 -4.16 -3.84
N GLY A 7 -4.31 -2.97 -3.81
CA GLY A 7 -5.23 -2.57 -2.76
C GLY A 7 -6.57 -3.30 -2.84
N TYR A 8 -7.20 -3.29 -4.02
CA TYR A 8 -8.59 -3.69 -4.22
C TYR A 8 -8.80 -5.11 -4.78
N GLY A 9 -7.73 -5.78 -5.18
CA GLY A 9 -7.73 -7.15 -5.68
C GLY A 9 -7.67 -7.23 -7.20
N PHE A 10 -8.47 -6.43 -7.90
CA PHE A 10 -8.35 -6.27 -9.35
C PHE A 10 -8.77 -4.87 -9.79
N THR A 11 -8.33 -4.45 -10.97
CA THR A 11 -8.77 -3.20 -11.60
C THR A 11 -9.08 -3.43 -13.07
N ALA A 12 -10.00 -2.64 -13.62
CA ALA A 12 -10.33 -2.64 -15.03
C ALA A 12 -10.12 -1.24 -15.63
N ALA A 13 -9.50 -1.17 -16.80
CA ALA A 13 -9.39 0.05 -17.58
C ALA A 13 -9.89 -0.19 -19.00
N GLU A 14 -10.75 0.70 -19.50
CA GLU A 14 -11.26 0.65 -20.86
C GLU A 14 -10.24 1.29 -21.81
N ILE A 15 -9.89 0.55 -22.87
CA ILE A 15 -9.05 1.04 -23.95
C ILE A 15 -9.96 1.69 -24.98
N LEU A 16 -9.72 2.97 -25.26
CA LEU A 16 -10.38 3.71 -26.32
C LEU A 16 -9.51 3.61 -27.58
N TRP A 17 -9.90 2.72 -28.48
CA TRP A 17 -9.28 2.57 -29.79
C TRP A 17 -9.80 3.64 -30.74
N GLU A 18 -8.92 4.15 -31.59
CA GLU A 18 -9.25 5.02 -32.71
C GLU A 18 -8.51 4.53 -33.95
N GLN A 19 -9.07 4.84 -35.12
CA GLN A 19 -8.53 4.39 -36.39
C GLN A 19 -8.35 5.61 -37.30
N ASP A 20 -7.15 5.74 -37.85
CA ASP A 20 -6.83 6.69 -38.90
C ASP A 20 -6.33 5.92 -40.14
N GLY A 21 -7.10 5.97 -41.22
CA GLY A 21 -6.89 5.14 -42.40
C GLY A 21 -6.87 3.65 -42.06
N SER A 22 -5.73 2.99 -42.31
CA SER A 22 -5.50 1.57 -41.99
C SER A 22 -4.82 1.34 -40.64
N THR A 23 -4.50 2.40 -39.89
CA THR A 23 -3.76 2.30 -38.63
C THR A 23 -4.71 2.43 -37.46
N VAL A 24 -4.67 1.47 -36.53
CA VAL A 24 -5.39 1.51 -35.26
C VAL A 24 -4.44 1.92 -34.15
N PHE A 25 -4.81 2.92 -33.35
CA PHE A 25 -4.01 3.39 -32.24
C PHE A 25 -4.84 3.56 -30.97
N ILE A 26 -4.14 3.70 -29.85
CA ILE A 26 -4.76 3.92 -28.54
C ILE A 26 -4.98 5.43 -28.39
N ARG A 27 -6.24 5.85 -28.39
CA ARG A 27 -6.60 7.25 -28.12
C ARG A 27 -6.43 7.58 -26.64
N ASP A 28 -6.92 6.69 -25.77
CA ASP A 28 -6.91 6.89 -24.32
C ASP A 28 -7.12 5.55 -23.59
N ILE A 29 -6.72 5.49 -22.32
CA ILE A 29 -6.99 4.36 -21.42
C ILE A 29 -7.64 4.93 -20.17
N LYS A 30 -8.93 4.63 -19.97
CA LYS A 30 -9.71 5.16 -18.85
C LYS A 30 -9.95 4.09 -17.81
N ALA A 31 -9.48 4.29 -16.58
CA ALA A 31 -9.90 3.41 -15.49
C ALA A 31 -11.42 3.47 -15.30
N ARG A 32 -11.99 2.31 -14.98
CA ARG A 32 -13.40 2.16 -14.70
C ARG A 32 -13.58 1.61 -13.28
N PRO A 33 -14.60 2.05 -12.54
CA PRO A 33 -14.88 1.51 -11.22
C PRO A 33 -15.02 -0.02 -11.28
N GLN A 34 -14.25 -0.72 -10.44
CA GLN A 34 -14.20 -2.18 -10.44
C GLN A 34 -15.56 -2.81 -10.11
N GLU A 35 -16.43 -2.09 -9.37
CA GLU A 35 -17.75 -2.52 -8.92
C GLU A 35 -18.70 -2.79 -10.10
N LEU A 36 -18.41 -2.20 -11.25
CA LEU A 36 -19.14 -2.41 -12.50
C LEU A 36 -18.85 -3.77 -13.13
N PHE A 37 -17.83 -4.50 -12.66
CA PHE A 37 -17.36 -5.73 -13.29
C PHE A 37 -17.35 -6.94 -12.35
N ALA A 38 -17.46 -8.11 -12.95
CA ALA A 38 -17.31 -9.40 -12.30
C ALA A 38 -16.67 -10.41 -13.27
N PHE A 39 -16.35 -11.61 -12.76
CA PHE A 39 -15.83 -12.74 -13.55
C PHE A 39 -16.75 -13.97 -13.43
N GLY A 40 -17.98 -13.77 -12.99
CA GLY A 40 -18.98 -14.80 -12.71
C GLY A 40 -20.13 -14.24 -11.88
N ALA A 41 -21.23 -14.99 -11.78
CA ALA A 41 -22.39 -14.58 -10.98
C ALA A 41 -22.04 -14.43 -9.49
N PRO A 42 -22.76 -13.57 -8.73
CA PRO A 42 -22.63 -13.50 -7.28
C PRO A 42 -22.76 -14.90 -6.64
N GLY A 43 -21.89 -15.21 -5.68
CA GLY A 43 -21.87 -16.51 -5.01
C GLY A 43 -21.18 -17.65 -5.77
N LEU A 44 -20.83 -17.47 -7.06
CA LEU A 44 -20.10 -18.47 -7.86
C LEU A 44 -18.60 -18.17 -7.99
N PRO A 45 -17.78 -19.20 -8.32
CA PRO A 45 -16.36 -19.01 -8.65
C PRO A 45 -16.16 -17.94 -9.72
N GLN A 46 -15.16 -17.09 -9.51
CA GLN A 46 -14.86 -15.93 -10.34
C GLN A 46 -13.75 -16.22 -11.33
N THR A 47 -13.97 -17.23 -12.16
CA THR A 47 -12.96 -17.80 -13.08
C THR A 47 -13.22 -17.43 -14.54
N GLY A 48 -14.39 -16.89 -14.85
CA GLY A 48 -14.85 -16.59 -16.19
C GLY A 48 -14.26 -15.31 -16.79
N PRO A 49 -14.69 -14.95 -18.02
CA PRO A 49 -14.30 -13.69 -18.65
C PRO A 49 -14.83 -12.48 -17.88
N LEU A 50 -14.25 -11.30 -18.14
CA LEU A 50 -14.77 -10.04 -17.60
C LEU A 50 -16.19 -9.82 -18.11
N GLN A 51 -17.11 -9.53 -17.21
CA GLN A 51 -18.52 -9.26 -17.51
C GLN A 51 -19.02 -8.10 -16.66
N PHE A 52 -20.12 -7.47 -17.04
CA PHE A 52 -20.77 -6.50 -16.16
C PHE A 52 -21.29 -7.20 -14.89
N SER A 53 -21.06 -6.53 -13.76
CA SER A 53 -21.54 -6.96 -12.46
C SER A 53 -23.07 -6.89 -12.41
N PRO A 54 -23.78 -7.97 -12.03
CA PRO A 54 -25.24 -7.94 -11.85
C PRO A 54 -25.70 -6.97 -10.75
N VAL A 55 -24.77 -6.50 -9.92
CA VAL A 55 -25.03 -5.54 -8.85
C VAL A 55 -25.02 -4.09 -9.37
N ALA A 56 -24.52 -3.86 -10.60
CA ALA A 56 -24.46 -2.53 -11.22
C ALA A 56 -25.84 -1.96 -11.63
N ARG A 57 -26.94 -2.68 -11.33
CA ARG A 57 -28.35 -2.24 -11.47
C ARG A 57 -28.74 -1.78 -12.89
N SER A 58 -28.24 -2.46 -13.92
CA SER A 58 -28.76 -2.32 -15.27
C SER A 58 -29.23 -3.68 -15.78
N PRO A 59 -30.55 -3.98 -15.69
CA PRO A 59 -31.10 -5.30 -16.04
C PRO A 59 -30.75 -5.77 -17.46
N MET A 60 -30.45 -4.83 -18.36
CA MET A 60 -30.07 -5.13 -19.74
C MET A 60 -28.60 -5.55 -19.91
N LEU A 61 -27.72 -5.19 -18.98
CA LEU A 61 -26.26 -5.39 -19.12
C LEU A 61 -25.73 -6.52 -18.22
N ASP A 62 -26.52 -7.01 -17.27
CA ASP A 62 -26.12 -7.98 -16.26
C ASP A 62 -25.55 -9.28 -16.88
N GLY A 63 -24.35 -9.66 -16.44
CA GLY A 63 -23.72 -10.93 -16.83
C GLY A 63 -23.26 -11.01 -18.28
N ARG A 64 -23.36 -9.94 -19.07
CA ARG A 64 -22.84 -9.92 -20.44
C ARG A 64 -21.32 -9.89 -20.43
N SER A 65 -20.70 -10.85 -21.11
CA SER A 65 -19.26 -10.89 -21.32
C SER A 65 -18.81 -9.67 -22.12
N LEU A 66 -17.71 -9.07 -21.68
CA LEU A 66 -17.09 -7.94 -22.34
C LEU A 66 -16.02 -8.39 -23.35
N PRO A 67 -15.83 -7.65 -24.46
CA PRO A 67 -14.76 -7.95 -25.40
C PRO A 67 -13.38 -7.82 -24.75
N GLN A 68 -12.53 -8.83 -24.90
CA GLN A 68 -11.20 -8.86 -24.27
C GLN A 68 -10.27 -7.76 -24.77
N HIS A 69 -10.40 -7.34 -26.03
CA HIS A 69 -9.56 -6.29 -26.61
C HIS A 69 -9.92 -4.88 -26.13
N LYS A 70 -11.05 -4.72 -25.43
CA LYS A 70 -11.56 -3.41 -25.00
C LYS A 70 -11.15 -3.05 -23.57
N PHE A 71 -10.71 -4.01 -22.76
CA PHE A 71 -10.40 -3.80 -21.35
C PHE A 71 -9.04 -4.37 -20.97
N LEU A 72 -8.25 -3.58 -20.25
CA LEU A 72 -7.12 -4.06 -19.48
C LEU A 72 -7.63 -4.49 -18.11
N VAL A 73 -7.28 -5.70 -17.69
CA VAL A 73 -7.62 -6.26 -16.39
C VAL A 73 -6.33 -6.66 -15.68
N TYR A 74 -6.05 -6.00 -14.56
CA TYR A 74 -5.00 -6.41 -13.64
C TYR A 74 -5.65 -7.06 -12.43
N SER A 75 -5.42 -8.35 -12.23
CA SER A 75 -5.73 -9.08 -10.99
C SER A 75 -4.47 -9.30 -10.15
N PHE A 76 -4.47 -8.84 -8.90
CA PHE A 76 -3.35 -8.99 -7.97
C PHE A 76 -3.37 -10.35 -7.26
N HIS A 77 -2.31 -11.14 -7.44
CA HIS A 77 -2.14 -12.46 -6.81
C HIS A 77 -3.37 -13.40 -6.88
N PRO A 78 -3.96 -13.63 -8.07
CA PRO A 78 -5.06 -14.58 -8.22
C PRO A 78 -4.64 -16.00 -7.82
N ARG A 79 -5.53 -16.76 -7.17
CA ARG A 79 -5.29 -18.18 -6.82
C ARG A 79 -6.49 -19.04 -7.17
N HIS A 80 -6.23 -20.30 -7.52
CA HIS A 80 -7.25 -21.29 -7.89
C HIS A 80 -8.19 -20.78 -9.00
N GLY A 81 -7.65 -20.01 -9.94
CA GLY A 81 -8.42 -19.41 -11.04
C GLY A 81 -9.29 -18.21 -10.64
N ASN A 82 -9.37 -17.82 -9.37
CA ASN A 82 -10.15 -16.65 -8.96
C ASN A 82 -9.50 -15.35 -9.44
N ARG A 83 -10.15 -14.70 -10.41
CA ARG A 83 -9.70 -13.47 -11.07
C ARG A 83 -9.98 -12.18 -10.29
N ARG A 84 -10.71 -12.23 -9.17
CA ARG A 84 -10.86 -11.05 -8.29
C ARG A 84 -9.59 -10.68 -7.50
N GLY A 85 -8.57 -11.54 -7.56
CA GLY A 85 -7.30 -11.32 -6.85
C GLY A 85 -7.44 -11.33 -5.33
N ARG A 86 -6.43 -10.80 -4.65
CA ARG A 86 -6.29 -10.82 -3.18
C ARG A 86 -6.00 -9.41 -2.63
N PRO A 87 -7.04 -8.59 -2.40
CA PRO A 87 -6.88 -7.22 -1.93
C PRO A 87 -6.08 -7.14 -0.63
N LEU A 88 -5.02 -6.33 -0.62
CA LEU A 88 -4.28 -6.01 0.60
C LEU A 88 -5.18 -5.25 1.60
N LEU A 89 -6.06 -4.37 1.13
CA LEU A 89 -6.96 -3.59 1.99
C LEU A 89 -7.96 -4.46 2.75
N ARG A 90 -8.36 -5.61 2.19
CA ARG A 90 -9.21 -6.58 2.89
C ARG A 90 -8.49 -7.19 4.09
N ARG A 91 -7.18 -7.43 3.98
CA ARG A 91 -6.38 -8.02 5.07
C ARG A 91 -6.20 -7.05 6.23
N VAL A 92 -6.09 -5.75 5.95
CA VAL A 92 -5.91 -4.71 6.98
C VAL A 92 -7.21 -4.04 7.43
N PHE A 93 -8.37 -4.52 6.96
CA PHE A 93 -9.67 -3.94 7.27
C PHE A 93 -9.89 -3.78 8.79
N TRP A 94 -9.65 -4.84 9.56
CA TRP A 94 -9.87 -4.84 11.00
C TRP A 94 -8.92 -3.91 11.73
N ALA A 95 -7.63 -3.92 11.40
CA ALA A 95 -6.65 -2.99 11.98
C ALA A 95 -7.04 -1.51 11.72
N SER A 96 -7.45 -1.19 10.49
CA SER A 96 -7.93 0.15 10.14
C SER A 96 -9.25 0.52 10.84
N TRP A 97 -10.17 -0.45 10.99
CA TRP A 97 -11.42 -0.25 11.71
C TRP A 97 -11.17 0.02 13.19
N PHE A 98 -10.42 -0.84 13.87
CA PHE A 98 -10.10 -0.69 15.29
C PHE A 98 -9.37 0.61 15.56
N LYS A 99 -8.37 0.98 14.76
CA LYS A 99 -7.69 2.27 14.89
C LYS A 99 -8.65 3.46 14.83
N ARG A 100 -9.61 3.47 13.90
CA ARG A 100 -10.59 4.56 13.78
C ARG A 100 -11.54 4.62 14.97
N GLN A 101 -11.96 3.47 15.49
CA GLN A 101 -12.80 3.42 16.69
C GLN A 101 -12.02 3.86 17.93
N ASP A 102 -10.79 3.37 18.08
CA ASP A 102 -9.89 3.72 19.17
C ASP A 102 -9.61 5.22 19.23
N LEU A 103 -9.26 5.84 18.09
CA LEU A 103 -9.10 7.29 18.00
C LEU A 103 -10.36 8.06 18.41
N LYS A 104 -11.55 7.57 18.04
CA LYS A 104 -12.82 8.18 18.46
C LYS A 104 -13.01 8.09 19.98
N PHE A 105 -12.68 6.95 20.59
CA PHE A 105 -12.75 6.78 22.04
C PHE A 105 -11.70 7.63 22.75
N TRP A 106 -10.48 7.70 22.21
CA TRP A 106 -9.40 8.52 22.74
C TRP A 106 -9.74 10.02 22.72
N LEU A 107 -10.35 10.52 21.64
CA LEU A 107 -10.82 11.91 21.57
C LEU A 107 -11.91 12.21 22.61
N LYS A 108 -12.90 11.32 22.76
CA LYS A 108 -13.92 11.43 23.82
C LYS A 108 -13.29 11.43 25.21
N PHE A 109 -12.27 10.59 25.40
CA PHE A 109 -11.55 10.47 26.65
C PHE A 109 -10.74 11.74 26.97
N ILE A 110 -10.09 12.36 25.97
CA ILE A 110 -9.40 13.65 26.14
C ILE A 110 -10.39 14.76 26.52
N GLU A 111 -11.56 14.80 25.87
CA GLU A 111 -12.59 15.81 26.12
C GLU A 111 -13.19 15.69 27.54
N LYS A 112 -13.52 14.48 27.97
CA LYS A 112 -14.20 14.22 29.25
C LYS A 112 -13.25 13.98 30.43
N GLY A 113 -11.99 13.65 30.15
CA GLY A 113 -10.99 13.27 31.16
C GLY A 113 -11.20 11.87 31.75
N THR A 114 -10.33 11.51 32.71
CA THR A 114 -10.39 10.25 33.45
C THR A 114 -11.41 10.28 34.58
N GLY A 115 -12.47 9.47 34.47
CA GLY A 115 -13.27 9.03 35.61
C GLY A 115 -14.77 9.26 35.47
N SER A 116 -15.52 8.47 36.24
CA SER A 116 -16.98 8.63 36.37
C SER A 116 -17.33 9.86 37.20
N ILE A 117 -18.41 10.55 36.82
CA ILE A 117 -18.95 11.66 37.62
C ILE A 117 -19.80 11.06 38.73
N VAL A 118 -19.54 11.50 39.96
CA VAL A 118 -20.24 11.02 41.14
C VAL A 118 -20.98 12.17 41.80
N VAL A 119 -22.30 12.03 41.87
CA VAL A 119 -23.17 12.97 42.58
C VAL A 119 -23.62 12.31 43.87
N ARG A 120 -23.49 13.05 44.98
CA ARG A 120 -23.87 12.58 46.31
C ARG A 120 -25.24 13.14 46.68
N TYR A 121 -26.07 12.33 47.33
CA TYR A 121 -27.34 12.76 47.91
C TYR A 121 -27.43 12.41 49.40
N PRO A 122 -28.17 13.21 50.21
CA PRO A 122 -28.28 13.01 51.65
C PRO A 122 -29.03 11.72 51.99
N GLN A 123 -28.73 11.16 53.17
CA GLN A 123 -29.48 9.99 53.67
C GLN A 123 -30.94 10.34 53.91
N GLY A 124 -31.85 9.49 53.41
CA GLY A 124 -33.30 9.72 53.49
C GLY A 124 -33.89 10.50 52.30
N ALA A 125 -33.09 10.82 51.28
CA ALA A 125 -33.58 11.43 50.04
C ALA A 125 -34.70 10.60 49.39
N THR A 126 -35.73 11.29 48.88
CA THR A 126 -36.82 10.64 48.18
C THR A 126 -36.35 10.03 46.86
N ASP A 127 -37.09 9.08 46.30
CA ASP A 127 -36.73 8.48 45.00
C ASP A 127 -36.70 9.53 43.87
N GLN A 128 -37.50 10.60 44.01
CA GLN A 128 -37.49 11.72 43.07
C GLN A 128 -36.19 12.54 43.15
N ASP A 129 -35.62 12.72 44.34
CA ASP A 129 -34.35 13.42 44.53
C ASP A 129 -33.16 12.58 44.06
N LYS A 130 -33.20 11.25 44.25
CA LYS A 130 -32.21 10.32 43.69
C LYS A 130 -32.19 10.37 42.17
N GLN A 131 -33.37 10.38 41.56
CA GLN A 131 -33.52 10.45 40.11
C GLN A 131 -32.98 11.78 39.56
N ARG A 132 -33.30 12.92 40.21
CA ARG A 132 -32.73 14.22 39.83
C ARG A 132 -31.20 14.27 39.98
N ALA A 133 -30.65 13.64 41.02
CA ALA A 133 -29.21 13.57 41.22
C ALA A 133 -28.52 12.74 40.11
N LEU A 134 -29.16 11.66 39.66
CA LEU A 134 -28.68 10.85 38.55
C LEU A 134 -28.78 11.62 37.21
N GLU A 135 -29.91 12.26 36.95
CA GLU A 135 -30.11 13.08 35.74
C GLU A 135 -29.12 14.24 35.67
N ALA A 136 -28.84 14.90 36.81
CA ALA A 136 -27.80 15.93 36.89
C ALA A 136 -26.40 15.37 36.62
N ALA A 137 -26.10 14.16 37.08
CA ALA A 137 -24.83 13.48 36.80
C ALA A 137 -24.70 13.10 35.32
N GLU A 138 -25.77 12.58 34.72
CA GLU A 138 -25.84 12.21 33.29
C GLU A 138 -25.75 13.43 32.37
N ALA A 139 -26.32 14.57 32.77
CA ALA A 139 -26.23 15.83 32.03
C ALA A 139 -24.78 16.34 31.90
N ILE A 140 -23.90 15.99 32.85
CA ILE A 140 -22.48 16.35 32.81
C ILE A 140 -21.66 15.26 32.11
N ASN A 141 -22.00 13.97 32.30
CA ASN A 141 -21.37 12.87 31.55
C ASN A 141 -22.34 11.72 31.28
N ALA A 142 -22.88 11.68 30.06
CA ALA A 142 -23.93 10.76 29.64
C ALA A 142 -23.55 9.27 29.61
N GLU A 143 -22.27 8.91 29.74
CA GLU A 143 -21.82 7.51 29.57
C GLU A 143 -21.40 6.84 30.88
N THR A 144 -21.16 7.60 31.97
CA THR A 144 -20.70 7.02 33.25
C THR A 144 -20.99 7.96 34.43
N ALA A 145 -22.27 8.02 34.80
CA ALA A 145 -22.78 8.77 35.93
C ALA A 145 -23.25 7.81 37.03
N VAL A 146 -22.91 8.09 38.28
CA VAL A 146 -23.34 7.30 39.43
C VAL A 146 -23.82 8.23 40.55
N ALA A 147 -25.07 8.03 40.99
CA ALA A 147 -25.62 8.71 42.16
C ALA A 147 -25.47 7.81 43.40
N ILE A 148 -24.91 8.34 44.48
CA ILE A 148 -24.61 7.59 45.70
C ILE A 148 -25.07 8.33 46.98
N PRO A 149 -25.38 7.61 48.07
CA PRO A 149 -25.56 8.21 49.39
C PRO A 149 -24.26 8.82 49.92
N GLU A 150 -24.36 9.93 50.66
CA GLU A 150 -23.20 10.58 51.30
C GLU A 150 -22.39 9.66 52.23
N ASN A 151 -23.03 8.66 52.86
CA ASN A 151 -22.37 7.74 53.80
C ASN A 151 -21.73 6.51 53.12
N PHE A 152 -21.72 6.43 51.79
CA PHE A 152 -21.08 5.31 51.10
C PHE A 152 -19.56 5.42 51.24
N GLN A 153 -18.94 4.53 52.01
CA GLN A 153 -17.53 4.68 52.41
C GLN A 153 -16.53 4.20 51.33
N ILE A 154 -16.94 3.31 50.43
CA ILE A 154 -16.05 2.64 49.46
C ILE A 154 -15.95 3.40 48.11
N VAL A 155 -16.57 4.59 48.03
CA VAL A 155 -16.63 5.39 46.78
C VAL A 155 -15.24 5.79 46.30
N SER A 156 -14.39 6.25 47.23
CA SER A 156 -13.06 6.75 46.90
C SER A 156 -12.16 5.65 46.35
N GLU A 157 -12.24 4.44 46.92
CA GLU A 157 -11.49 3.27 46.47
C GLU A 157 -11.95 2.80 45.08
N LEU A 158 -13.26 2.75 44.84
CA LEU A 158 -13.84 2.40 43.53
C LEU A 158 -13.47 3.44 42.45
N LEU A 159 -13.51 4.73 42.78
CA LEU A 159 -13.11 5.79 41.85
C LEU A 159 -11.61 5.83 41.58
N GLN A 160 -10.78 5.55 42.58
CA GLN A 160 -9.33 5.42 42.39
C GLN A 160 -8.99 4.21 41.51
N ALA A 161 -9.63 3.06 41.73
CA ALA A 161 -9.46 1.88 40.88
C ALA A 161 -9.88 2.13 39.42
N ALA A 162 -10.99 2.85 39.20
CA ALA A 162 -11.45 3.21 37.85
C ALA A 162 -10.54 4.22 37.13
N ARG A 163 -9.77 5.04 37.87
CA ARG A 163 -8.81 6.02 37.34
C ARG A 163 -7.41 5.44 37.11
N ALA A 164 -7.13 4.23 37.59
CA ALA A 164 -5.80 3.62 37.50
C ALA A 164 -5.43 3.06 36.11
N GLY A 165 -6.29 3.26 35.09
CA GLY A 165 -6.00 2.82 33.72
C GLY A 165 -4.96 3.72 33.04
N ASP A 166 -3.91 3.12 32.49
CA ASP A 166 -2.90 3.83 31.71
C ASP A 166 -3.53 4.46 30.45
N THR A 167 -3.40 5.78 30.31
CA THR A 167 -3.92 6.53 29.17
C THR A 167 -3.15 6.23 27.88
N ASN A 168 -1.94 5.67 27.99
CA ASN A 168 -1.18 5.19 26.84
C ASN A 168 -1.79 3.95 26.19
N ILE A 169 -2.79 3.29 26.79
CA ILE A 169 -3.36 2.08 26.21
C ILE A 169 -4.00 2.32 24.84
N PHE A 170 -4.58 3.51 24.61
CA PHE A 170 -5.11 3.94 23.31
C PHE A 170 -3.99 4.07 22.28
N LEU A 171 -2.93 4.82 22.62
CA LEU A 171 -1.77 4.98 21.76
C LEU A 171 -1.07 3.65 21.47
N ALA A 172 -0.97 2.78 22.47
CA ALA A 172 -0.42 1.45 22.32
C ALA A 172 -1.28 0.57 21.39
N LEU A 173 -2.61 0.61 21.49
CA LEU A 173 -3.49 -0.13 20.57
C LEU A 173 -3.38 0.40 19.14
N ALA A 174 -3.45 1.72 18.97
CA ALA A 174 -3.34 2.36 17.66
C ALA A 174 -2.00 2.07 17.00
N ASP A 175 -0.91 2.11 17.76
CA ASP A 175 0.44 1.98 17.22
C ASP A 175 0.95 0.53 17.19
N GLN A 176 0.98 -0.15 18.34
CA GLN A 176 1.60 -1.46 18.47
C GLN A 176 0.81 -2.57 17.79
N LEU A 177 -0.52 -2.47 17.75
CA LEU A 177 -1.37 -3.42 17.06
C LEU A 177 -1.71 -2.92 15.66
N CYS A 178 -2.39 -1.78 15.55
CA CYS A 178 -3.01 -1.41 14.28
C CYS A 178 -2.00 -0.93 13.23
N ASN A 179 -1.14 0.05 13.54
CA ASN A 179 -0.14 0.54 12.59
C ASN A 179 0.83 -0.57 12.19
N ASN A 180 1.29 -1.38 13.15
CA ASN A 180 2.18 -2.49 12.88
C ASN A 180 1.56 -3.55 11.95
N GLU A 181 0.31 -3.97 12.19
CA GLU A 181 -0.36 -4.92 11.30
C GLU A 181 -0.56 -4.36 9.88
N ILE A 182 -0.92 -3.06 9.77
CA ILE A 182 -1.04 -2.39 8.47
C ILE A 182 0.32 -2.37 7.75
N ALA A 183 1.39 -1.98 8.44
CA ALA A 183 2.74 -1.93 7.90
C ALA A 183 3.24 -3.32 7.46
N ARG A 184 3.02 -4.37 8.28
CA ARG A 184 3.37 -5.77 7.92
C ARG A 184 2.74 -6.19 6.61
N VAL A 185 1.45 -5.92 6.44
CA VAL A 185 0.72 -6.41 5.27
C VAL A 185 1.10 -5.63 4.02
N ILE A 186 1.20 -4.30 4.12
CA ILE A 186 1.46 -3.43 2.96
C ILE A 186 2.95 -3.44 2.60
N LEU A 187 3.81 -3.10 3.56
CA LEU A 187 5.24 -2.94 3.35
C LEU A 187 6.00 -4.28 3.43
N GLY A 188 5.42 -5.31 4.06
CA GLY A 188 6.09 -6.60 4.29
C GLY A 188 6.94 -6.62 5.56
N GLN A 189 6.95 -5.54 6.34
CA GLN A 189 7.89 -5.30 7.43
C GLN A 189 7.39 -4.18 8.36
N THR A 190 7.77 -4.21 9.64
CA THR A 190 7.34 -3.22 10.67
C THR A 190 8.40 -2.23 11.12
N LEU A 191 9.67 -2.48 10.83
CA LEU A 191 10.79 -1.88 11.57
C LEU A 191 11.31 -0.55 11.00
N THR A 192 11.02 -0.22 9.73
CA THR A 192 11.61 0.95 9.03
C THR A 192 11.24 2.30 9.62
N GLN A 193 10.04 2.46 10.21
CA GLN A 193 9.67 3.72 10.85
C GLN A 193 10.19 3.83 12.29
N ARG A 194 10.44 2.71 12.98
CA ARG A 194 10.80 2.70 14.41
C ARG A 194 12.31 2.69 14.67
N GLY A 195 13.11 2.06 13.81
CA GLY A 195 14.57 2.01 14.00
C GLY A 195 15.25 3.39 13.97
N SER A 196 14.61 4.35 13.30
CA SER A 196 15.07 5.73 13.17
C SER A 196 14.65 6.62 14.35
N GLU A 197 13.53 6.33 15.01
CA GLU A 197 13.01 7.11 16.15
C GLU A 197 13.81 6.83 17.44
N ASP A 198 14.28 5.60 17.64
CA ASP A 198 15.10 5.22 18.80
C ASP A 198 16.61 5.29 18.57
N GLY A 199 17.07 5.80 17.41
CA GLY A 199 18.50 5.97 17.10
C GLY A 199 19.31 4.66 17.03
N ARG A 200 18.65 3.49 17.02
CA ARG A 200 19.27 2.15 17.05
C ARG A 200 19.03 1.33 15.76
N GLY A 201 18.86 1.99 14.63
CA GLY A 201 18.83 1.33 13.32
C GLY A 201 20.24 0.94 12.86
N SER A 202 20.58 -0.35 12.90
CA SER A 202 21.82 -0.84 12.25
C SER A 202 21.74 -0.65 10.74
N ARG A 203 22.83 -0.25 10.09
CA ARG A 203 22.90 -0.09 8.61
C ARG A 203 22.47 -1.37 7.88
N ALA A 204 22.85 -2.53 8.40
CA ALA A 204 22.45 -3.83 7.89
C ALA A 204 20.92 -4.07 7.96
N LEU A 205 20.24 -3.47 8.94
CA LEU A 205 18.78 -3.53 9.03
C LEU A 205 18.13 -2.68 7.92
N GLY A 206 18.69 -1.50 7.66
CA GLY A 206 18.24 -0.62 6.58
C GLY A 206 18.39 -1.24 5.19
N GLU A 207 19.47 -1.97 4.95
CA GLU A 207 19.73 -2.69 3.69
C GLU A 207 18.68 -3.80 3.46
N VAL A 208 18.46 -4.68 4.43
CA VAL A 208 17.42 -5.73 4.34
C VAL A 208 16.03 -5.12 4.07
N HIS A 209 15.75 -3.96 4.65
CA HIS A 209 14.48 -3.26 4.42
C HIS A 209 14.34 -2.75 2.99
N GLN A 210 15.42 -2.22 2.43
CA GLN A 210 15.46 -1.75 1.06
C GLN A 210 15.27 -2.91 0.08
N ASP A 211 15.86 -4.07 0.36
CA ASP A 211 15.71 -5.29 -0.45
C ASP A 211 14.26 -5.76 -0.49
N VAL A 212 13.60 -5.90 0.66
CA VAL A 212 12.18 -6.32 0.72
C VAL A 212 11.27 -5.33 -0.02
N ARG A 213 11.55 -4.03 0.07
CA ARG A 213 10.79 -3.02 -0.67
C ARG A 213 11.04 -3.16 -2.17
N PHE A 214 12.29 -3.35 -2.58
CA PHE A 214 12.66 -3.53 -3.97
C PHE A 214 12.03 -4.79 -4.56
N ASP A 215 12.04 -5.91 -3.84
CA ASP A 215 11.39 -7.16 -4.24
C ASP A 215 9.90 -6.99 -4.54
N LYS A 216 9.20 -6.20 -3.71
CA LYS A 216 7.79 -5.86 -3.93
C LYS A 216 7.60 -5.01 -5.17
N VAL A 217 8.38 -3.95 -5.33
CA VAL A 217 8.33 -3.09 -6.52
C VAL A 217 8.62 -3.90 -7.78
N ALA A 218 9.61 -4.79 -7.73
CA ALA A 218 9.97 -5.66 -8.82
C ALA A 218 8.85 -6.66 -9.14
N ALA A 219 8.17 -7.22 -8.14
CA ALA A 219 7.00 -8.07 -8.34
C ALA A 219 5.85 -7.30 -9.02
N ASP A 220 5.48 -6.13 -8.50
CA ASP A 220 4.41 -5.30 -9.05
C ASP A 220 4.72 -4.84 -10.48
N ALA A 221 5.97 -4.51 -10.77
CA ALA A 221 6.44 -4.15 -12.10
C ALA A 221 6.36 -5.34 -13.08
N ARG A 222 6.73 -6.56 -12.66
CA ARG A 222 6.59 -7.77 -13.49
C ARG A 222 5.14 -8.06 -13.84
N ASP A 223 4.25 -7.95 -12.86
CA ASP A 223 2.81 -8.15 -13.08
C ASP A 223 2.24 -7.08 -14.03
N LEU A 224 2.64 -5.81 -13.87
CA LEU A 224 2.25 -4.74 -14.79
C LEU A 224 2.78 -4.98 -16.21
N MET A 225 4.05 -5.37 -16.36
CA MET A 225 4.63 -5.74 -17.65
C MET A 225 3.84 -6.87 -18.32
N ALA A 226 3.43 -7.90 -17.57
CA ALA A 226 2.61 -8.98 -18.10
C ALA A 226 1.27 -8.46 -18.62
N VAL A 227 0.56 -7.63 -17.85
CA VAL A 227 -0.73 -7.03 -18.27
C VAL A 227 -0.57 -6.21 -19.55
N ILE A 228 0.43 -5.33 -19.64
CA ILE A 228 0.63 -4.48 -20.81
C ILE A 228 1.02 -5.30 -22.04
N ASN A 229 1.94 -6.24 -21.91
CA ASN A 229 2.39 -7.07 -23.03
C ASN A 229 1.26 -7.97 -23.55
N ASP A 230 0.56 -8.67 -22.66
CA ASP A 230 -0.42 -9.69 -23.04
C ASP A 230 -1.77 -9.10 -23.46
N GLN A 231 -2.13 -7.93 -22.92
CA GLN A 231 -3.47 -7.34 -23.12
C GLN A 231 -3.45 -6.00 -23.87
N LEU A 232 -2.36 -5.24 -23.91
CA LEU A 232 -2.34 -3.98 -24.68
C LEU A 232 -1.61 -4.19 -26.00
N LEU A 233 -0.33 -4.58 -25.94
CA LEU A 233 0.52 -4.70 -27.12
C LEU A 233 0.04 -5.82 -28.04
N ARG A 234 -0.39 -6.95 -27.47
CA ARG A 234 -0.94 -8.06 -28.25
C ARG A 234 -2.09 -7.61 -29.17
N TRP A 235 -3.06 -6.85 -28.66
CA TRP A 235 -4.20 -6.39 -29.48
C TRP A 235 -3.81 -5.27 -30.43
N LEU A 236 -2.97 -4.33 -29.99
CA LEU A 236 -2.47 -3.24 -30.85
C LEU A 236 -1.75 -3.82 -32.08
N PHE A 237 -0.87 -4.80 -31.89
CA PHE A 237 -0.16 -5.44 -33.00
C PHE A 237 -1.08 -6.27 -33.87
N LEU A 238 -2.01 -7.02 -33.27
CA LEU A 238 -2.98 -7.80 -34.02
C LEU A 238 -3.83 -6.93 -34.94
N PHE A 239 -4.26 -5.74 -34.49
CA PHE A 239 -5.09 -4.83 -35.28
C PHE A 239 -4.34 -4.19 -36.45
N ASN A 240 -3.04 -3.94 -36.33
CA ASN A 240 -2.25 -3.25 -37.36
C ASN A 240 -1.51 -4.19 -38.31
N PHE A 241 -1.03 -5.33 -37.79
CA PHE A 241 -0.08 -6.19 -38.50
C PHE A 241 -0.56 -7.64 -38.68
N GLY A 242 -1.67 -8.01 -38.04
CA GLY A 242 -2.21 -9.37 -38.09
C GLY A 242 -1.53 -10.35 -37.12
N PRO A 243 -1.99 -11.61 -37.08
CA PRO A 243 -1.59 -12.59 -36.08
C PRO A 243 -0.19 -13.17 -36.30
N ASP A 244 0.36 -13.07 -37.50
CA ASP A 244 1.62 -13.69 -37.88
C ASP A 244 2.86 -12.85 -37.52
N VAL A 245 2.65 -11.62 -37.05
CA VAL A 245 3.73 -10.70 -36.69
C VAL A 245 4.08 -10.83 -35.22
N ALA A 246 5.38 -10.99 -34.94
CA ALA A 246 5.90 -11.06 -33.59
C ALA A 246 5.66 -9.74 -32.85
N VAL A 247 5.04 -9.83 -31.67
CA VAL A 247 4.76 -8.67 -30.80
C VAL A 247 6.01 -8.33 -29.99
N PRO A 248 6.51 -7.08 -30.02
CA PRO A 248 7.61 -6.66 -29.17
C PRO A 248 7.21 -6.71 -27.70
N ARG A 249 8.18 -6.94 -26.83
CA ARG A 249 7.97 -6.91 -25.38
C ARG A 249 8.43 -5.58 -24.81
N TRP A 250 7.51 -4.90 -24.16
CA TRP A 250 7.83 -3.77 -23.30
C TRP A 250 8.33 -4.29 -21.94
N SER A 251 9.38 -3.68 -21.43
CA SER A 251 9.96 -4.05 -20.14
C SER A 251 10.33 -2.82 -19.32
N ILE A 252 10.19 -2.94 -18.00
CA ILE A 252 10.64 -1.99 -16.99
C ILE A 252 12.00 -2.48 -16.52
N GLN A 253 13.00 -1.61 -16.57
CA GLN A 253 14.32 -1.90 -16.04
C GLN A 253 14.24 -1.98 -14.51
N LEU A 254 14.56 -3.16 -13.97
CA LEU A 254 14.52 -3.48 -12.54
C LEU A 254 15.93 -3.78 -12.05
N ASP A 255 16.83 -2.82 -12.22
CA ASP A 255 18.16 -2.93 -11.63
C ASP A 255 18.05 -2.44 -10.17
N PRO A 256 18.49 -3.24 -9.18
CA PRO A 256 18.65 -2.72 -7.84
C PRO A 256 19.58 -1.51 -7.91
N PRO A 257 19.41 -0.49 -7.05
CA PRO A 257 20.38 0.60 -6.98
C PRO A 257 21.75 0.00 -6.66
N GLU A 258 22.59 -0.15 -7.68
CA GLU A 258 23.93 -0.71 -7.52
C GLU A 258 24.72 0.22 -6.60
N ASP A 259 25.42 -0.35 -5.61
CA ASP A 259 26.42 0.42 -4.87
C ASP A 259 27.56 0.72 -5.86
N LEU A 260 27.55 1.94 -6.38
CA LEU A 260 28.57 2.42 -7.31
C LEU A 260 29.98 2.26 -6.73
N ARG A 261 30.16 2.27 -5.39
CA ARG A 261 31.45 2.03 -4.75
C ARG A 261 31.89 0.58 -4.89
N GLN A 262 31.00 -0.36 -4.60
CA GLN A 262 31.27 -1.78 -4.78
C GLN A 262 31.54 -2.08 -6.26
N ARG A 263 30.82 -1.41 -7.17
CA ARG A 263 31.04 -1.55 -8.62
C ARG A 263 32.39 -1.01 -9.06
N ILE A 264 32.80 0.17 -8.57
CA ILE A 264 34.14 0.73 -8.82
C ILE A 264 35.22 -0.25 -8.33
N GLU A 265 35.04 -0.86 -7.16
CA GLU A 265 35.99 -1.85 -6.63
C GLU A 265 36.08 -3.10 -7.52
N ILE A 266 34.96 -3.59 -8.06
CA ILE A 266 34.94 -4.69 -9.04
C ILE A 266 35.66 -4.29 -10.32
N ASP A 267 35.36 -3.11 -10.87
CA ASP A 267 35.97 -2.61 -12.10
C ASP A 267 37.49 -2.43 -11.95
N GLU A 268 37.94 -1.91 -10.80
CA GLU A 268 39.36 -1.85 -10.45
C GLU A 268 40.00 -3.24 -10.38
N ARG A 269 39.34 -4.22 -9.76
CA ARG A 269 39.86 -5.60 -9.66
C ARG A 269 39.94 -6.25 -11.04
N LEU A 270 38.92 -6.09 -11.88
CA LEU A 270 38.91 -6.59 -13.26
C LEU A 270 40.03 -5.95 -14.09
N ALA A 271 40.26 -4.65 -13.96
CA ALA A 271 41.36 -3.95 -14.61
C ALA A 271 42.73 -4.48 -14.15
N ARG A 272 42.91 -4.72 -12.83
CA ARG A 272 44.14 -5.31 -12.28
C ARG A 272 44.38 -6.75 -12.76
N LEU A 273 43.31 -7.51 -13.02
CA LEU A 273 43.37 -8.86 -13.59
C LEU A 273 43.62 -8.87 -15.11
N GLY A 274 43.76 -7.69 -15.75
CA GLY A 274 44.05 -7.57 -17.17
C GLY A 274 42.83 -7.68 -18.09
N VAL A 275 41.61 -7.59 -17.55
CA VAL A 275 40.39 -7.56 -18.37
C VAL A 275 40.30 -6.20 -19.08
N PRO A 276 40.24 -6.16 -20.42
CA PRO A 276 40.11 -4.90 -21.15
C PRO A 276 38.70 -4.34 -20.99
N LEU A 277 38.55 -3.32 -20.15
CA LEU A 277 37.28 -2.60 -19.95
C LEU A 277 37.22 -1.38 -20.91
N PRO A 278 36.29 -1.36 -21.88
CA PRO A 278 36.17 -0.23 -22.80
C PRO A 278 35.58 1.00 -22.08
N ILE A 279 36.07 2.19 -22.41
CA ILE A 279 35.62 3.45 -21.81
C ILE A 279 34.11 3.66 -22.02
N THR A 280 33.56 3.22 -23.16
CA THR A 280 32.13 3.28 -23.46
C THR A 280 31.27 2.44 -22.51
N HIS A 281 31.82 1.35 -21.97
CA HIS A 281 31.14 0.57 -20.94
C HIS A 281 31.02 1.37 -19.64
N LEU A 282 32.12 1.97 -19.16
CA LEU A 282 32.13 2.78 -17.94
C LEU A 282 31.22 4.01 -18.08
N GLN A 283 31.25 4.69 -19.23
CA GLN A 283 30.38 5.82 -19.53
C GLN A 283 28.89 5.46 -19.43
N ARG A 284 28.51 4.31 -19.99
CA ARG A 284 27.13 3.81 -19.93
C ARG A 284 26.73 3.39 -18.51
N VAL A 285 27.61 2.69 -17.79
CA VAL A 285 27.33 2.16 -16.45
C VAL A 285 27.20 3.27 -15.42
N TYR A 286 28.09 4.27 -15.47
CA TYR A 286 28.10 5.39 -14.54
C TYR A 286 27.33 6.62 -15.03
N SER A 287 26.64 6.51 -16.17
CA SER A 287 25.94 7.62 -16.83
C SER A 287 26.83 8.86 -17.02
N ILE A 288 28.12 8.63 -17.33
CA ILE A 288 29.10 9.70 -17.59
C ILE A 288 29.03 10.03 -19.08
N PRO A 289 28.72 11.28 -19.46
CA PRO A 289 28.68 11.66 -20.87
C PRO A 289 30.07 11.54 -21.50
N ALA A 290 30.10 11.25 -22.80
CA ALA A 290 31.35 11.30 -23.56
C ALA A 290 31.90 12.73 -23.56
N VAL A 291 33.20 12.88 -23.35
CA VAL A 291 33.86 14.19 -23.37
C VAL A 291 33.74 14.76 -24.79
N THR A 292 33.15 15.94 -24.91
CA THR A 292 33.01 16.64 -26.18
C THR A 292 34.36 17.26 -26.57
N PRO A 293 34.74 17.34 -27.87
CA PRO A 293 35.97 18.01 -28.27
C PRO A 293 35.98 19.47 -27.76
N GLY A 294 36.91 19.79 -26.85
CA GLY A 294 37.05 21.13 -26.21
C GLY A 294 36.58 21.20 -24.76
N GLU A 295 35.99 20.13 -24.23
CA GLU A 295 35.52 20.06 -22.84
C GLU A 295 36.66 19.63 -21.89
N THR A 296 36.83 20.35 -20.79
CA THR A 296 37.94 20.10 -19.84
C THR A 296 37.59 18.92 -18.93
N ALA A 297 38.22 17.77 -19.13
CA ALA A 297 38.08 16.60 -18.25
C ALA A 297 39.21 16.55 -17.21
N ILE A 298 38.88 16.18 -15.97
CA ILE A 298 39.87 15.94 -14.92
C ILE A 298 40.46 14.54 -15.14
N SER A 299 41.67 14.45 -15.67
CA SER A 299 42.45 13.20 -15.69
C SER A 299 43.61 13.28 -14.72
N THR A 300 43.69 12.37 -13.76
CA THR A 300 44.95 12.08 -13.08
C THR A 300 45.81 11.23 -14.01
N GLU A 301 46.98 11.74 -14.40
CA GLU A 301 47.93 11.01 -15.25
C GLU A 301 48.25 9.64 -14.62
N ARG A 302 48.19 8.56 -15.43
CA ARG A 302 48.74 7.25 -15.01
C ARG A 302 50.26 7.40 -14.83
N PRO A 303 50.87 6.84 -13.77
CA PRO A 303 52.32 6.73 -13.72
C PRO A 303 52.78 5.91 -14.93
N ALA A 304 53.64 6.51 -15.75
CA ALA A 304 54.20 5.87 -16.92
C ALA A 304 54.86 4.54 -16.52
N THR A 305 54.38 3.43 -17.09
CA THR A 305 55.16 2.20 -17.15
C THR A 305 56.40 2.51 -17.96
N SER A 306 57.53 2.62 -17.27
CA SER A 306 58.85 2.65 -17.88
C SER A 306 59.14 1.25 -18.39
N ASP A 307 58.88 1.02 -19.68
CA ASP A 307 59.47 -0.12 -20.38
C ASP A 307 60.95 0.21 -20.61
N GLN A 308 61.82 -0.54 -19.91
CA GLN A 308 63.19 -0.87 -20.34
C GLN A 308 63.27 -2.38 -20.53
#